data_AF-A0A8T5V7W1-F1
#
_entry.id   AF-A0A8T5V7W1-F1
#
_cell.length_a   1.000
_cell.length_b   1.000
_cell.length_c   1.000
_cell.angle_alpha   90.00
_cell.angle_beta   90.00
_cell.angle_gamma   90.00
#
_symmetry.space_group_name_H-M   'P 1'
#
loop_
_entity.id
_entity.type
_entity.pdbx_description
1 polymer ?
#
loop_
_entity_poly.entity_id
_entity_poly.type
_entity_poly.pdbx_seq_one_letter_code
_entity_poly.pdbx_strand_id
1 'polypeptide(L)' 'MAGAIELIVEGYVSLRDQATLDELRTQRRKLIADLDACTGIDCTSTIRQIEEDIVVIEAGLARLAA' A
#
# COMPACT_ATOMS: atom_id res chain seq x y z
N MET A 1 1.81 -6.76 16.96
CA MET A 1 0.94 -5.56 16.85
C MET A 1 0.66 -5.37 15.39
N ALA A 2 -0.60 -5.19 15.01
CA ALA A 2 -0.93 -4.93 13.62
C ALA A 2 -0.35 -3.57 13.19
N GLY A 3 0.27 -3.52 12.01
CA GLY A 3 0.77 -2.28 11.43
C GLY A 3 -0.39 -1.33 11.12
N ALA A 4 -0.13 -0.01 11.09
CA ALA A 4 -1.16 0.97 10.76
C ALA A 4 -1.83 0.68 9.41
N ILE A 5 -1.05 0.21 8.42
CA ILE A 5 -1.57 -0.16 7.09
C ILE A 5 -2.55 -1.35 7.15
N GLU A 6 -2.27 -2.36 7.99
CA GLU A 6 -3.15 -3.53 8.14
C GLU A 6 -4.50 -3.12 8.72
N LEU A 7 -4.52 -2.21 9.71
CA LEU A 7 -5.76 -1.68 10.28
C LEU A 7 -6.56 -0.85 9.27
N ILE A 8 -5.89 -0.04 8.45
CA ILE A 8 -6.53 0.75 7.39
C ILE A 8 -7.15 -0.18 6.34
N VAL A 9 -6.39 -1.16 5.87
CA VAL A 9 -6.85 -2.14 4.88
C VAL A 9 -8.04 -2.95 5.42
N GLU A 10 -7.96 -3.42 6.67
CA GLU A 10 -9.06 -4.17 7.30
C GLU A 10 -10.35 -3.32 7.38
N GLY A 11 -10.21 -2.02 7.66
CA GLY A 11 -11.32 -1.08 7.65
C GLY A 11 -12.01 -1.00 6.28
N TYR A 12 -11.24 -0.80 5.20
CA TYR A 12 -11.80 -0.73 3.85
C TYR A 12 -12.34 -2.07 3.36
N VAL A 13 -11.71 -3.19 3.71
CA VAL A 13 -12.22 -4.54 3.41
C VAL A 13 -13.57 -4.76 4.11
N SER A 14 -13.69 -4.37 5.38
CA SER A 14 -14.95 -4.47 6.13
C SER A 14 -16.06 -3.62 5.52
N LEU A 15 -15.72 -2.48 4.91
CA LEU A 15 -16.64 -1.62 4.19
C LEU A 15 -16.89 -2.08 2.73
N ARG A 16 -16.20 -3.13 2.26
CA ARG A 16 -16.18 -3.59 0.87
C ARG A 16 -15.80 -2.50 -0.14
N ASP A 17 -14.97 -1.56 0.29
CA ASP A 17 -14.55 -0.44 -0.52
C ASP A 17 -13.30 -0.80 -1.35
N GLN A 18 -13.54 -1.57 -2.42
CA GLN A 18 -12.47 -1.99 -3.33
C GLN A 18 -11.84 -0.78 -4.05
N ALA A 19 -12.65 0.22 -4.41
CA ALA A 19 -12.18 1.38 -5.15
C ALA A 19 -11.13 2.18 -4.36
N THR A 20 -11.38 2.42 -3.07
CA THR A 20 -10.42 3.14 -2.21
C THR A 20 -9.15 2.32 -1.98
N LEU A 21 -9.23 0.98 -1.89
CA LEU A 21 -8.04 0.12 -1.81
C LEU A 21 -7.22 0.13 -3.12
N ASP A 22 -7.88 0.15 -4.27
CA ASP A 22 -7.22 0.26 -5.57
C ASP A 22 -6.54 1.63 -5.75
N GLU A 23 -7.18 2.71 -5.31
CA GLU A 23 -6.59 4.05 -5.29
C GLU A 23 -5.37 4.10 -4.36
N LEU A 24 -5.50 3.56 -3.14
CA LEU A 24 -4.40 3.49 -2.18
C LEU A 24 -3.20 2.72 -2.75
N ARG A 25 -3.43 1.57 -3.40
CA ARG A 25 -2.37 0.81 -4.09
C ARG A 25 -1.70 1.64 -5.18
N THR A 26 -2.49 2.35 -5.99
CA THR A 26 -1.99 3.19 -7.08
C THR A 26 -1.11 4.33 -6.55
N GLN A 27 -1.57 5.01 -5.49
CA GLN A 27 -0.81 6.05 -4.83
C GLN A 27 0.53 5.53 -4.30
N ARG A 28 0.56 4.34 -3.69
CA ARG A 28 1.80 3.75 -3.14
C ARG A 28 2.81 3.39 -4.22
N ARG A 29 2.35 2.80 -5.34
CA ARG A 29 3.22 2.51 -6.49
C ARG A 29 3.79 3.79 -7.11
N LYS A 30 2.97 4.85 -7.21
CA LYS A 30 3.45 6.16 -7.66
C LYS A 30 4.53 6.72 -6.73
N LEU A 31 4.33 6.61 -5.42
CA LEU A 31 5.31 7.08 -4.44
C LEU A 31 6.66 6.35 -4.56
N ILE A 32 6.67 5.04 -4.82
CA ILE A 32 7.92 4.31 -5.12
C ILE A 32 8.60 4.90 -6.35
N ALA A 33 7.86 5.09 -7.45
CA ALA A 33 8.43 5.66 -8.67
C ALA A 33 8.99 7.08 -8.46
N ASP A 34 8.31 7.90 -7.66
CA ASP A 34 8.79 9.24 -7.29
C ASP A 34 10.06 9.17 -6.42
N LEU A 35 10.15 8.21 -5.50
CA LEU A 35 11.34 8.00 -4.64
C LEU A 35 12.53 7.41 -5.41
N ASP A 36 12.29 6.51 -6.37
CA ASP A 36 13.34 5.97 -7.26
C ASP A 36 13.93 7.07 -8.17
N ALA A 37 13.12 8.08 -8.51
CA ALA A 37 13.56 9.24 -9.29
C ALA A 37 14.34 10.26 -8.45
N CYS A 38 14.27 10.20 -7.11
CA CYS A 38 15.01 11.10 -6.23
C CYS A 38 16.50 10.77 -6.23
N THR A 39 17.32 11.67 -6.77
CA THR A 39 18.78 11.58 -6.68
C THR A 39 19.30 12.33 -5.45
N GLY A 40 20.21 11.72 -4.69
CA GLY A 40 20.93 12.38 -3.59
C GLY A 40 20.38 12.11 -2.19
N ILE A 41 19.34 11.28 -2.05
CA ILE A 41 18.82 10.76 -0.79
C ILE A 41 18.71 9.24 -0.93
N ASP A 42 19.20 8.49 0.05
CA ASP A 42 18.96 7.04 0.10
C ASP A 42 17.55 6.78 0.62
N CYS A 43 16.66 6.42 -0.31
CA CYS A 43 15.26 6.11 -0.03
C CYS A 43 15.01 4.59 0.10
N THR A 44 16.05 3.75 0.05
CA THR A 44 15.91 2.28 -0.08
C THR A 44 15.06 1.66 1.02
N SER A 45 15.26 2.07 2.29
CA SER A 45 14.46 1.56 3.41
C SER A 45 13.01 1.97 3.32
N THR A 46 12.74 3.20 2.88
CA THR A 46 11.39 3.75 2.73
C THR A 46 10.66 3.05 1.59
N ILE A 47 11.33 2.83 0.45
CA ILE A 47 10.79 2.08 -0.68
C ILE A 47 10.40 0.68 -0.24
N ARG A 48 11.29 -0.04 0.46
CA ARG A 48 11.01 -1.38 0.97
C ARG A 48 9.77 -1.42 1.88
N GLN A 49 9.63 -0.43 2.76
CA GLN A 49 8.46 -0.36 3.64
C GLN A 49 7.16 -0.08 2.85
N ILE A 50 7.22 0.71 1.78
CA ILE A 50 6.08 0.95 0.89
C ILE A 50 5.73 -0.31 0.07
N GLU A 51 6.74 -1.10 -0.34
CA GLU A 51 6.51 -2.40 -0.99
C GLU A 51 5.77 -3.36 -0.04
N GLU A 52 6.16 -3.41 1.24
CA GLU A 52 5.46 -4.18 2.27
C GLU A 52 4.01 -3.69 2.45
N ASP A 53 3.78 -2.37 2.47
CA ASP A 53 2.42 -1.79 2.50
C ASP A 53 1.58 -2.25 1.29
N ILE A 54 2.16 -2.27 0.08
CA ILE A 54 1.48 -2.71 -1.15
C ILE A 54 1.04 -4.17 -1.04
N VAL A 55 1.89 -5.05 -0.49
CA VAL A 55 1.56 -6.48 -0.28
C VAL A 55 0.33 -6.61 0.63
N VAL A 56 0.25 -5.83 1.70
CA VAL A 56 -0.93 -5.84 2.60
C VAL A 56 -2.19 -5.38 1.87
N ILE A 57 -2.10 -4.30 1.06
CA ILE A 57 -3.23 -3.78 0.29
C ILE A 57 -3.72 -4.81 -0.74
N GLU A 58 -2.80 -5.46 -1.45
CA GLU A 58 -3.13 -6.49 -2.45
C GLU A 58 -3.80 -7.72 -1.81
N ALA A 59 -3.36 -8.14 -0.62
CA ALA A 59 -4.03 -9.18 0.14
C ALA A 59 -5.46 -8.78 0.54
N GLY A 60 -5.68 -7.52 0.92
CA GLY A 60 -7.01 -6.98 1.20
C GLY A 60 -7.93 -6.98 -0.03
N LEU A 61 -7.42 -6.54 -1.19
CA LEU A 61 -8.13 -6.58 -2.46
C LEU A 61 -8.50 -8.03 -2.87
N ALA A 62 -7.57 -8.97 -2.72
CA ALA A 62 -7.81 -10.38 -3.04
C ALA A 62 -8.95 -10.97 -2.19
N ARG A 63 -9.07 -10.56 -0.91
CA ARG A 63 -10.19 -10.95 -0.03
C ARG A 63 -11.54 -10.41 -0.48
N LEU A 64 -11.59 -9.28 -1.18
CA LEU A 64 -12.83 -8.72 -1.72
C LEU A 64 -13.26 -9.36 -3.04
N ALA A 65 -12.30 -9.93 -3.78
CA ALA A 65 -12.54 -10.62 -5.03
C ALA A 65 -12.93 -12.10 -4.86
N ALA A 66 -12.77 -12.66 -3.65
CA ALA A 66 -13.14 -14.02 -3.28
C ALA A 66 -14.59 -14.11 -2.79
#